data_AF-A0A3M0ZZS7-F1
#
_entry.id   AF-A0A3M0ZZS7-F1
#
_cell.length_a   1.000
_cell.length_b   1.000
_cell.length_c   1.000
_cell.angle_alpha   90.00
_cell.angle_beta   90.00
_cell.angle_gamma   90.00
#
_symmetry.space_group_name_H-M   'P 1'
#
loop_
_entity.id
_entity.type
_entity.pdbx_description
1 polymer ?
#
loop_
_entity_poly.entity_id
_entity_poly.type
_entity_poly.pdbx_seq_one_letter_code
_entity_poly.pdbx_strand_id
1 'polypeptide(L)'
;LDAYTRAAAEHGLTADVLSALGSANLRLGRLDQAERLLRRAVERDPDFAAAWNNLGVVLMEKGEAAEAVRVFEIAFSLDGGRSEEIRNNLKRALAKRDRTDYDGPNNNSFELVRRGNGRFVLLATPGSGDEQ
;
A
#
# COMPACT_ATOMS: atom_id res chain seq x y z
N LEU A 1 -22.24 7.47 37.12
CA LEU A 1 -22.03 7.82 35.70
C LEU A 1 -20.84 8.77 35.53
N ASP A 2 -20.58 9.67 36.47
CA ASP A 2 -19.40 10.57 36.44
C ASP A 2 -18.03 9.92 36.73
N ALA A 3 -18.01 8.72 37.33
CA ALA A 3 -16.76 7.99 37.59
C ALA A 3 -16.20 7.28 36.34
N TYR A 4 -17.07 6.91 35.39
CA TYR A 4 -16.67 6.19 34.17
C TYR A 4 -16.05 7.15 33.13
N THR A 5 -16.51 8.40 33.10
CA THR A 5 -15.97 9.50 32.31
C THR A 5 -14.62 10.00 32.81
N ARG A 6 -14.28 9.78 34.09
CA ARG A 6 -13.00 10.22 34.69
C ARG A 6 -11.83 9.26 34.40
N ALA A 7 -12.07 7.94 34.40
CA ALA A 7 -11.03 6.96 34.06
C ALA A 7 -10.63 7.00 32.57
N ALA A 8 -11.58 7.33 31.68
CA ALA A 8 -11.29 7.58 30.26
C ALA A 8 -10.50 8.90 30.04
N ALA A 9 -10.58 9.85 30.97
CA ALA A 9 -9.83 11.11 30.94
C ALA A 9 -8.39 10.99 31.49
N GLU A 10 -8.09 9.98 32.31
CA GLU A 10 -6.76 9.79 32.92
C GLU A 10 -5.84 8.82 32.16
N HIS A 11 -6.37 7.84 31.40
CA HIS A 11 -5.54 6.85 30.70
C HIS A 11 -5.20 7.17 29.23
N GLY A 12 -5.81 8.22 28.65
CA GLY A 12 -5.69 8.51 27.23
C GLY A 12 -6.28 7.39 26.36
N LEU A 13 -6.43 7.64 25.06
CA LEU A 13 -6.85 6.59 24.13
C LEU A 13 -5.71 5.56 23.98
N THR A 14 -5.97 4.30 24.31
CA THR A 14 -5.01 3.20 24.10
C THR A 14 -4.85 2.89 22.61
N ALA A 15 -3.76 2.23 22.24
CA ALA A 15 -3.52 1.82 20.86
C ALA A 15 -4.65 0.92 20.32
N ASP A 16 -5.18 0.01 21.15
CA ASP A 16 -6.35 -0.84 20.83
C ASP A 16 -7.59 -0.02 20.50
N VAL A 17 -7.93 0.97 21.33
CA VAL A 17 -9.11 1.82 21.12
C VAL A 17 -8.95 2.67 19.85
N LEU A 18 -7.77 3.25 19.64
CA LEU A 18 -7.46 4.01 18.43
C LEU A 18 -7.55 3.13 17.18
N SER A 19 -7.02 1.90 17.24
CA SER A 19 -7.07 0.94 16.14
C SER A 19 -8.51 0.48 15.84
N ALA A 20 -9.30 0.19 16.87
CA ALA A 20 -10.71 -0.19 16.71
C ALA A 20 -11.53 0.95 16.09
N LEU A 21 -11.35 2.19 16.55
CA LEU A 21 -11.99 3.36 15.95
C LEU A 21 -11.52 3.60 14.51
N GLY A 22 -10.23 3.40 14.23
CA GLY A 22 -9.67 3.49 12.89
C GLY A 22 -10.29 2.48 11.92
N SER A 23 -10.36 1.21 12.33
CA SER A 23 -11.01 0.14 11.59
C SER A 23 -12.51 0.41 11.35
N ALA A 24 -13.22 0.93 12.36
CA ALA A 24 -14.61 1.34 12.19
C ALA A 24 -14.78 2.46 11.15
N ASN A 25 -13.89 3.47 11.14
CA ASN A 25 -13.92 4.53 10.13
C ASN A 25 -13.55 4.01 8.72
N LEU A 26 -12.60 3.10 8.61
CA LEU A 26 -12.27 2.43 7.35
C LEU A 26 -13.52 1.74 6.76
N ARG A 27 -14.25 0.95 7.58
CA ARG A 27 -15.50 0.29 7.15
C ARG A 27 -16.60 1.26 6.73
N LEU A 28 -16.56 2.51 7.21
CA LEU A 28 -17.48 3.58 6.84
C LEU A 28 -16.99 4.40 5.63
N GLY A 29 -15.86 4.04 5.00
CA GLY A 29 -15.26 4.79 3.90
C GLY A 29 -14.63 6.14 4.32
N ARG A 30 -14.49 6.36 5.63
CA ARG A 30 -13.96 7.58 6.23
C ARG A 30 -12.43 7.54 6.30
N LEU A 31 -11.80 7.47 5.13
CA LEU A 31 -10.39 7.10 4.98
C LEU A 31 -9.44 8.04 5.74
N ASP A 32 -9.61 9.36 5.63
CA ASP A 32 -8.73 10.31 6.33
C ASP A 32 -8.87 10.24 7.86
N GLN A 33 -10.07 9.95 8.36
CA GLN A 33 -10.28 9.78 9.81
C GLN A 33 -9.67 8.46 10.28
N ALA A 34 -9.83 7.39 9.50
CA ALA A 34 -9.21 6.10 9.77
C ALA A 34 -7.68 6.22 9.82
N GLU A 35 -7.07 6.87 8.84
CA GLU A 35 -5.62 7.08 8.78
C GLU A 35 -5.11 7.83 10.02
N ARG A 36 -5.71 8.97 10.38
CA ARG A 36 -5.29 9.74 11.57
C ARG A 36 -5.37 8.93 12.86
N LEU A 37 -6.42 8.12 13.01
CA LEU A 37 -6.59 7.28 14.20
C LEU A 37 -5.55 6.16 14.23
N LEU A 38 -5.29 5.52 13.10
CA LEU A 38 -4.33 4.41 13.00
C LEU A 38 -2.87 4.89 13.14
N ARG A 39 -2.52 6.07 12.61
CA ARG A 39 -1.21 6.69 12.86
C ARG A 39 -0.99 6.96 14.35
N ARG A 40 -2.00 7.50 15.05
CA ARG A 40 -1.95 7.66 16.51
C ARG A 40 -1.86 6.33 17.25
N ALA A 41 -2.48 5.26 16.74
CA ALA A 41 -2.41 3.94 17.34
C ALA A 41 -0.97 3.40 17.30
N VAL A 42 -0.31 3.49 16.15
CA VAL A 42 1.08 3.02 15.99
C VAL A 42 2.12 3.91 16.67
N GLU A 43 1.83 5.22 16.83
CA GLU A 43 2.63 6.10 17.68
C GLU A 43 2.53 5.72 19.16
N ARG A 44 1.36 5.23 19.59
CA ARG A 44 1.10 4.84 20.98
C ARG A 44 1.68 3.47 21.31
N ASP A 45 1.60 2.55 20.37
CA ASP A 45 2.20 1.22 20.45
C ASP A 45 2.83 0.84 19.10
N PRO A 46 4.15 1.08 18.92
CA PRO A 46 4.86 0.76 17.70
C PRO A 46 4.92 -0.74 17.39
N ASP A 47 4.71 -1.62 18.37
CA ASP A 47 4.76 -3.07 18.19
C ASP A 47 3.39 -3.67 17.86
N PHE A 48 2.36 -2.84 17.72
CA PHE A 48 1.01 -3.29 17.45
C PHE A 48 0.78 -3.64 15.97
N ALA A 49 1.13 -4.88 15.61
CA ALA A 49 1.05 -5.37 14.22
C ALA A 49 -0.31 -5.14 13.53
N ALA A 50 -1.42 -5.30 14.27
CA ALA A 50 -2.76 -5.11 13.71
C ALA A 50 -3.07 -3.64 13.34
N ALA A 51 -2.55 -2.66 14.11
CA ALA A 51 -2.71 -1.26 13.77
C ALA A 51 -1.93 -0.88 12.51
N TRP A 52 -0.70 -1.40 12.36
CA TRP A 52 0.07 -1.25 11.12
C TRP A 52 -0.64 -1.89 9.92
N ASN A 53 -1.16 -3.12 10.06
CA ASN A 53 -1.93 -3.75 8.97
C ASN A 53 -3.14 -2.90 8.55
N ASN A 54 -3.93 -2.43 9.51
CA ASN A 54 -5.09 -1.58 9.21
C ASN A 54 -4.69 -0.25 8.56
N LEU A 55 -3.58 0.37 8.98
CA LEU A 55 -3.04 1.58 8.35
C LEU A 55 -2.66 1.31 6.89
N GLY A 56 -1.98 0.20 6.61
CA GLY A 56 -1.65 -0.22 5.25
C GLY A 56 -2.89 -0.40 4.36
N VAL A 57 -3.98 -0.95 4.91
CA VAL A 57 -5.24 -1.09 4.17
C VAL A 57 -5.83 0.28 3.83
N VAL A 58 -5.85 1.22 4.78
CA VAL A 58 -6.32 2.59 4.51
C VAL A 58 -5.50 3.25 3.39
N LEU A 59 -4.17 3.13 3.44
CA LEU A 59 -3.28 3.69 2.41
C LEU A 59 -3.51 3.05 1.03
N MET A 60 -3.81 1.74 0.99
CA MET A 60 -4.18 1.06 -0.25
C MET A 60 -5.47 1.59 -0.86
N GLU A 61 -6.49 1.85 -0.04
CA GLU A 61 -7.76 2.44 -0.48
C GLU A 61 -7.57 3.89 -0.96
N LYS A 62 -6.65 4.65 -0.36
CA LYS A 62 -6.26 5.99 -0.81
C LYS A 62 -5.38 6.02 -2.06
N GLY A 63 -4.88 4.86 -2.51
CA GLY A 63 -3.99 4.78 -3.68
C GLY A 63 -2.51 4.99 -3.38
N GLU A 64 -2.15 5.16 -2.11
CA GLU A 64 -0.80 5.44 -1.63
C GLU A 64 0.02 4.14 -1.49
N ALA A 65 0.12 3.38 -2.59
CA ALA A 65 0.64 2.02 -2.59
C ALA A 65 2.10 1.91 -2.08
N ALA A 66 2.95 2.90 -2.39
CA ALA A 66 4.34 2.90 -1.95
C ALA A 66 4.48 3.00 -0.42
N GLU A 67 3.62 3.78 0.25
CA GLU A 67 3.62 3.87 1.72
C GLU A 67 2.96 2.64 2.35
N ALA A 68 1.89 2.14 1.73
CA ALA A 68 1.23 0.92 2.18
C ALA A 68 2.21 -0.26 2.27
N VAL A 69 3.10 -0.43 1.28
CA VAL A 69 4.15 -1.47 1.31
C VAL A 69 5.01 -1.35 2.57
N ARG A 70 5.56 -0.15 2.85
CA ARG A 70 6.43 0.06 4.01
C ARG A 70 5.73 -0.30 5.32
N VAL A 71 4.48 0.12 5.45
CA VAL A 71 3.66 -0.16 6.64
C VAL A 71 3.32 -1.64 6.78
N PHE A 72 3.00 -2.33 5.68
CA PHE A 72 2.77 -3.78 5.71
C PHE A 72 4.03 -4.59 6.01
N GLU A 73 5.21 -4.13 5.60
CA GLU A 73 6.50 -4.76 5.95
C GLU A 73 6.75 -4.70 7.48
N ILE A 74 6.41 -3.57 8.12
CA ILE A 74 6.46 -3.44 9.58
C ILE A 74 5.50 -4.43 10.23
N ALA A 75 4.23 -4.45 9.81
CA ALA A 75 3.22 -5.37 10.33
C ALA A 75 3.65 -6.84 10.18
N PHE A 76 4.22 -7.20 9.03
CA PHE A 76 4.70 -8.55 8.74
C PHE A 76 5.86 -8.94 9.65
N SER A 77 6.79 -8.02 9.89
CA SER A 77 7.94 -8.25 10.76
C SER A 77 7.53 -8.44 12.22
N LEU A 78 6.60 -7.60 12.71
CA LEU A 78 6.09 -7.67 14.09
C LEU A 78 5.33 -8.96 14.39
N ASP A 79 4.57 -9.49 13.42
CA ASP A 79 3.87 -10.78 13.59
C ASP A 79 4.76 -12.01 13.25
N GLY A 80 6.04 -11.79 12.91
CA GLY A 80 6.94 -12.87 12.51
C GLY A 80 6.50 -13.59 11.23
N GLY A 81 5.75 -12.90 10.37
CA GLY A 81 5.27 -13.41 9.07
C GLY A 81 4.24 -14.53 9.15
N ARG A 82 3.57 -14.72 10.30
CA ARG A 82 2.62 -15.83 10.52
C ARG A 82 1.23 -15.54 9.95
N SER A 83 0.79 -14.29 9.97
CA SER A 83 -0.53 -13.89 9.46
C SER A 83 -0.61 -13.96 7.93
N GLU A 84 -1.47 -14.86 7.44
CA GLU A 84 -1.86 -14.94 6.03
C GLU A 84 -2.46 -13.62 5.53
N GLU A 85 -3.23 -12.94 6.38
CA GLU A 85 -3.86 -11.66 6.03
C GLU A 85 -2.81 -10.59 5.72
N ILE A 86 -1.85 -10.39 6.63
CA ILE A 86 -0.78 -9.40 6.47
C ILE A 86 0.05 -9.73 5.23
N ARG A 87 0.37 -11.02 5.01
CA ARG A 87 1.13 -11.46 3.84
C ARG A 87 0.40 -11.18 2.53
N ASN A 88 -0.91 -11.45 2.49
CA ASN A 88 -1.75 -11.19 1.31
C ASN A 88 -1.88 -9.69 1.05
N ASN A 89 -2.05 -8.89 2.09
CA ASN A 89 -2.09 -7.43 1.99
C ASN A 89 -0.78 -6.85 1.46
N LEU A 90 0.37 -7.29 1.97
CA LEU A 90 1.68 -6.91 1.47
C LEU A 90 1.85 -7.27 -0.01
N LYS A 91 1.49 -8.50 -0.41
CA LYS A 91 1.55 -8.95 -1.80
C LYS A 91 0.69 -8.06 -2.72
N ARG A 92 -0.52 -7.70 -2.28
CA ARG A 92 -1.41 -6.80 -3.03
C ARG A 92 -0.82 -5.39 -3.15
N ALA A 93 -0.19 -4.88 -2.10
CA ALA A 93 0.45 -3.57 -2.08
C ALA A 93 1.64 -3.51 -3.05
N LEU A 94 2.52 -4.53 -3.02
CA LEU A 94 3.65 -4.64 -3.94
C LEU A 94 3.17 -4.65 -5.40
N ALA A 95 2.20 -5.49 -5.73
CA ALA A 95 1.64 -5.56 -7.08
C ALA A 95 0.91 -4.28 -7.52
N LYS A 96 0.41 -3.45 -6.58
CA LYS A 96 -0.20 -2.15 -6.91
C LYS A 96 0.86 -1.07 -7.12
N ARG A 97 1.91 -1.07 -6.30
CA ARG A 97 3.07 -0.16 -6.44
C ARG A 97 3.77 -0.36 -7.79
N ASP A 98 4.07 -1.61 -8.14
CA ASP A 98 4.75 -1.91 -9.40
C ASP A 98 3.88 -1.54 -10.62
N ARG A 99 2.55 -1.56 -10.48
CA ARG A 99 1.61 -1.08 -11.51
C ARG A 99 1.55 0.44 -11.62
N THR A 100 1.67 1.17 -10.51
CA THR A 100 1.75 2.64 -10.55
C THR A 100 3.10 3.12 -11.09
N ASP A 101 4.16 2.33 -10.90
CA ASP A 101 5.48 2.60 -11.50
C ASP A 101 5.50 2.22 -12.99
N TYR A 102 4.59 1.34 -13.43
CA TYR A 102 4.37 0.93 -14.81
C TYR A 102 3.29 1.80 -15.48
N ASP A 103 3.57 3.09 -15.66
CA ASP A 103 2.70 3.99 -16.43
C ASP A 103 2.88 3.78 -17.95
N GLY A 104 2.38 2.64 -18.43
CA GLY A 104 2.27 2.30 -19.85
C GLY A 104 3.61 2.05 -20.60
N PRO A 105 3.57 1.37 -21.76
CA PRO A 105 4.74 1.26 -22.59
C PRO A 105 5.10 2.66 -23.07
N ASN A 106 6.29 3.13 -22.72
CA ASN A 106 7.01 4.10 -23.54
C ASN A 106 6.84 3.66 -24.99
N ASN A 107 6.25 4.50 -25.84
CA ASN A 107 5.88 4.18 -27.22
C ASN A 107 7.11 3.93 -28.09
N ASN A 108 7.80 2.82 -27.86
CA ASN A 108 8.59 2.12 -28.85
C ASN A 108 7.86 0.82 -29.12
N SER A 109 6.88 0.92 -30.02
CA SER A 109 6.14 -0.18 -30.59
C SER A 109 7.11 -1.11 -31.31
N PHE A 110 7.69 -2.07 -30.59
CA PHE A 110 8.34 -3.22 -31.20
C PHE A 110 7.29 -4.31 -31.39
N GLU A 111 6.69 -4.35 -32.58
CA GLU A 111 5.90 -5.50 -33.00
C GLU A 111 6.80 -6.74 -33.06
N LEU A 112 6.51 -7.73 -32.19
CA LEU A 112 7.10 -9.05 -32.26
C LEU A 112 6.50 -9.80 -33.46
N VAL A 113 7.02 -9.53 -34.65
CA VAL A 113 6.75 -10.35 -35.82
C VAL A 113 7.56 -11.64 -35.71
N ARG A 114 6.89 -12.71 -35.30
CA ARG A 114 7.46 -14.06 -35.33
C ARG A 114 7.60 -14.51 -36.78
N ARG A 115 8.76 -14.28 -37.40
CA ARG A 115 9.20 -15.08 -38.56
C ARG A 115 10.16 -16.16 -38.06
N GLY A 116 9.85 -17.40 -38.45
CA GLY A 116 10.58 -18.59 -38.05
C GLY A 116 12.08 -18.50 -38.36
N ASN A 117 12.84 -19.25 -37.57
CA ASN A 117 14.26 -19.56 -37.68
C ASN A 117 15.23 -18.48 -37.16
N GLY A 118 15.09 -18.15 -35.88
CA GLY A 118 16.22 -18.08 -34.95
C GLY A 118 17.36 -17.09 -35.24
N ARG A 119 17.12 -15.97 -35.91
CA ARG A 119 18.15 -14.93 -36.10
C ARG A 119 17.53 -13.54 -36.03
N PHE A 120 17.96 -12.76 -35.03
CA PHE A 120 17.55 -11.37 -34.85
C PHE A 120 18.54 -10.45 -35.58
N VAL A 121 18.03 -9.56 -36.43
CA VAL A 121 18.78 -8.44 -36.99
C VAL A 121 18.06 -7.17 -36.55
N LEU A 122 18.74 -6.31 -35.79
CA LEU A 122 18.25 -4.97 -35.47
C LEU A 122 18.42 -4.10 -36.72
N LEU A 123 17.32 -3.84 -37.43
CA LEU A 123 17.29 -2.86 -38.50
C LEU A 123 16.67 -1.57 -37.94
N ALA A 124 17.53 -0.58 -37.67
CA ALA A 124 17.09 0.80 -37.56
C ALA A 124 16.64 1.25 -38.96
N THR A 125 15.39 1.68 -39.10
CA THR A 125 14.94 2.37 -40.30
C THR A 125 15.65 3.73 -40.36
N PRO A 126 16.31 4.10 -41.46
CA PRO A 126 16.78 5.46 -41.63
C PRO A 126 15.54 6.36 -41.70
N GLY A 127 15.50 7.36 -40.84
CA GLY A 127 14.49 8.41 -40.89
C GLY A 127 14.46 9.01 -42.30
N SER A 128 13.26 9.07 -42.87
CA SER A 128 12.92 9.90 -44.00
C SER A 128 13.22 11.36 -43.66
N GLY A 129 14.25 11.91 -44.28
CA GLY A 129 14.64 13.31 -44.18
C GLY A 129 15.77 13.57 -45.17
N ASP A 130 15.40 13.88 -46.41
CA ASP A 130 15.77 15.14 -47.07
C ASP A 130 15.14 15.18 -48.46
N GLU A 131 14.14 16.05 -48.58
CA GLU A 131 13.62 16.60 -49.82
C GLU A 131 14.54 17.74 -50.28
N GLN A 132 14.90 17.70 -51.58
CA GLN A 132 15.44 18.76 -52.44
C GLN A 132 16.90 19.19 -52.30
#